data_AF-A0A227J7Q8-F1
#
_entry.id   AF-A0A227J7Q8-F1
#
_cell.length_a   1.000
_cell.length_b   1.000
_cell.length_c   1.000
_cell.angle_alpha   90.00
_cell.angle_beta   90.00
_cell.angle_gamma   90.00
#
_symmetry.space_group_name_H-M   'P 1'
#
loop_
_entity.id
_entity.type
_entity.pdbx_description
1 polymer ?
#
loop_
_entity_poly.entity_id
_entity_poly.type
_entity_poly.pdbx_seq_one_letter_code
_entity_poly.pdbx_strand_id
1 'polypeptide(L)'
;SAVGSSSVTPLMEVFSETYMKTNPNVFIEVQGPGSSAGVKAAKNGSADLGMSSRNLKESEKEPTLVEEVVARDGIAVVVNPQNKLAGLTAEQVTAIYKGEVSNWKEVGGEDKPIVAITRDTASGTRGAFEDIMALKMK
;
A
#
# COMPACT_ATOMS: atom_id res chain seq x y z
N SER A 1 -0.23 1.59 21.17
CA SER A 1 -1.04 1.57 19.94
C SER A 1 -0.16 1.37 18.71
N ALA A 2 -0.73 0.80 17.66
CA ALA A 2 -0.11 0.67 16.34
C ALA A 2 -0.95 1.43 15.31
N VAL A 3 -0.35 2.40 14.60
CA VAL A 3 -1.06 3.28 13.67
C VAL A 3 -0.39 3.25 12.32
N GLY A 4 -1.15 3.13 11.22
CA GLY A 4 -0.61 3.36 9.89
C GLY A 4 -1.29 2.59 8.77
N SER A 5 -0.53 1.78 8.05
CA SER A 5 -0.98 1.12 6.82
C SER A 5 -2.28 0.33 7.00
N SER A 6 -3.28 0.66 6.19
CA SER A 6 -4.52 -0.11 6.06
C SER A 6 -4.29 -1.54 5.58
N SER A 7 -3.24 -1.80 4.77
CA SER A 7 -2.95 -3.16 4.29
C SER A 7 -2.31 -4.04 5.36
N VAL A 8 -1.58 -3.44 6.31
CA VAL A 8 -0.97 -4.15 7.44
C VAL A 8 -1.97 -4.36 8.58
N THR A 9 -3.05 -3.58 8.62
CA THR A 9 -4.04 -3.60 9.71
C THR A 9 -4.56 -5.02 10.02
N PRO A 10 -5.02 -5.83 9.06
CA PRO A 10 -5.52 -7.19 9.36
C PRO A 10 -4.46 -8.09 9.98
N LEU A 11 -3.20 -7.97 9.54
CA LEU A 11 -2.08 -8.72 10.11
C LEU A 11 -1.78 -8.26 11.55
N MET A 12 -1.75 -6.95 11.76
CA MET A 12 -1.46 -6.37 13.07
C MET A 12 -2.59 -6.64 14.08
N GLU A 13 -3.85 -6.69 13.65
CA GLU A 13 -4.98 -7.11 14.49
C GLU A 13 -4.76 -8.54 15.02
N VAL A 14 -4.42 -9.48 14.14
CA VAL A 14 -4.11 -10.87 14.54
C VAL A 14 -2.92 -10.94 15.51
N PHE A 15 -1.85 -10.17 15.25
CA PHE A 15 -0.70 -10.10 16.15
C PHE A 15 -1.09 -9.52 17.52
N SER A 16 -1.86 -8.44 17.52
CA SER A 16 -2.30 -7.74 18.73
C SER A 16 -3.19 -8.63 19.58
N GLU A 17 -4.21 -9.25 18.98
CA GLU A 17 -5.11 -10.18 19.67
C GLU A 17 -4.34 -11.37 20.27
N THR A 18 -3.40 -11.93 19.52
CA THR A 18 -2.60 -13.08 19.98
C THR A 18 -1.69 -12.69 21.14
N TYR A 19 -1.06 -11.52 21.07
CA TYR A 19 -0.18 -11.04 22.12
C TYR A 19 -0.94 -10.71 23.41
N MET A 20 -2.11 -10.05 23.30
CA MET A 20 -2.93 -9.70 24.46
C MET A 20 -3.47 -10.93 25.21
N LYS A 21 -3.68 -12.07 24.52
CA LYS A 21 -4.10 -13.33 25.18
C LYS A 21 -3.08 -13.85 26.20
N THR A 22 -1.79 -13.65 25.94
CA THR A 22 -0.70 -14.10 26.83
C THR A 22 -0.15 -12.98 27.71
N ASN A 23 -0.58 -11.73 27.47
CA ASN A 23 -0.14 -10.54 28.19
C ASN A 23 -1.36 -9.71 28.64
N PRO A 24 -2.08 -10.14 29.70
CA PRO A 24 -3.38 -9.57 30.07
C PRO A 24 -3.33 -8.11 30.53
N ASN A 25 -2.14 -7.60 30.89
CA ASN A 25 -1.94 -6.20 31.29
C ASN A 25 -1.62 -5.27 30.10
N VAL A 26 -1.53 -5.81 28.89
CA VAL A 26 -1.22 -5.05 27.68
C VAL A 26 -2.49 -4.88 26.87
N PHE A 27 -2.72 -3.66 26.40
CA PHE A 27 -3.76 -3.34 25.44
C PHE A 27 -3.15 -2.70 24.20
N ILE A 28 -3.46 -3.22 23.03
CA ILE A 28 -2.93 -2.75 21.74
C ILE A 28 -4.11 -2.34 20.87
N GLU A 29 -4.29 -1.04 20.70
CA GLU A 29 -5.21 -0.47 19.71
C GLU A 29 -4.51 -0.38 18.34
N VAL A 30 -5.19 -0.86 17.29
CA VAL A 30 -4.72 -0.82 15.90
C VAL A 30 -5.57 0.16 15.10
N GLN A 31 -4.92 1.07 14.37
CA GLN A 31 -5.60 2.05 13.50
C GLN A 31 -4.96 2.10 12.12
N GLY A 32 -5.79 2.18 11.07
CA GLY A 32 -5.38 2.08 9.67
C GLY A 32 -5.49 3.35 8.79
N PRO A 33 -5.06 4.57 9.22
CA PRO A 33 -5.24 5.80 8.43
C PRO A 33 -4.32 5.92 7.20
N GLY A 34 -3.38 5.00 6.99
CA GLY A 34 -2.41 5.01 5.88
C GLY A 34 -0.95 5.10 6.34
N SER A 35 -0.02 4.66 5.49
CA SER A 35 1.39 4.52 5.87
C SER A 35 2.05 5.86 6.22
N SER A 36 1.76 6.92 5.47
CA SER A 36 2.35 8.25 5.76
C SER A 36 1.87 8.78 7.12
N ALA A 37 0.64 8.47 7.53
CA ALA A 37 0.13 8.81 8.85
C ALA A 37 0.79 7.98 9.96
N GLY A 38 1.02 6.68 9.72
CA GLY A 38 1.73 5.81 10.66
C GLY A 38 3.17 6.23 10.92
N VAL A 39 3.91 6.55 9.85
CA VAL A 39 5.28 7.09 9.96
C VAL A 39 5.30 8.39 10.77
N LYS A 40 4.37 9.30 10.50
CA LYS A 40 4.23 10.56 11.26
C LYS A 40 3.88 10.31 12.73
N ALA A 41 3.01 9.35 13.01
CA ALA A 41 2.59 9.02 14.36
C ALA A 41 3.74 8.46 15.20
N ALA A 42 4.55 7.55 14.62
CA ALA A 42 5.77 7.04 15.26
C ALA A 42 6.79 8.16 15.48
N LYS A 43 7.05 8.97 14.44
CA LYS A 43 7.99 10.10 14.49
C LYS A 43 7.67 11.07 15.64
N ASN A 44 6.40 11.41 15.81
CA ASN A 44 5.96 12.38 16.80
C ASN A 44 5.70 11.75 18.18
N GLY A 45 5.87 10.44 18.34
CA GLY A 45 5.58 9.72 19.58
C GLY A 45 4.10 9.66 19.94
N SER A 46 3.19 9.91 19.00
CA SER A 46 1.73 9.79 19.22
C SER A 46 1.21 8.37 19.05
N ALA A 47 2.05 7.44 18.57
CA ALA A 47 1.82 6.01 18.57
C ALA A 47 3.12 5.29 18.94
N ASP A 48 3.01 4.14 19.61
CA ASP A 48 4.17 3.32 19.95
C ASP A 48 4.79 2.67 18.71
N LEU A 49 3.95 2.29 17.74
CA LEU A 49 4.36 1.67 16.48
C LEU A 49 3.72 2.38 15.28
N GLY A 50 4.56 2.69 14.28
CA GLY A 50 4.13 3.15 12.97
C GLY A 50 4.11 1.99 11.97
N MET A 51 2.96 1.73 11.34
CA MET A 51 2.82 0.67 10.34
C MET A 51 2.97 1.22 8.93
N SER A 52 3.81 0.61 8.10
CA SER A 52 4.00 1.00 6.70
C SER A 52 3.97 -0.21 5.77
N SER A 53 3.45 -0.03 4.56
CA SER A 53 3.47 -1.04 3.47
C SER A 53 4.37 -0.58 2.30
N ARG A 54 5.33 0.27 2.62
CA ARG A 54 6.40 0.78 1.75
C ARG A 54 7.58 1.15 2.65
N ASN A 55 8.76 1.27 2.08
CA ASN A 55 9.91 1.83 2.79
C ASN A 55 9.64 3.29 3.19
N LEU A 56 10.38 3.78 4.18
CA LEU A 56 10.42 5.21 4.48
C LEU A 56 10.86 6.01 3.25
N LYS A 57 10.18 7.14 2.99
CA LYS A 57 10.66 8.11 2.01
C LYS A 57 11.94 8.76 2.54
N GLU A 58 12.79 9.26 1.64
CA GLU A 58 13.97 10.03 2.04
C GLU A 58 13.63 11.21 2.98
N SER A 59 12.50 11.88 2.76
CA SER A 59 12.02 12.96 3.62
C SER A 59 11.47 12.52 4.98
N GLU A 60 11.23 11.22 5.16
CA GLU A 60 10.73 10.62 6.38
C GLU A 60 11.84 10.00 7.24
N LYS A 61 13.01 9.72 6.66
CA LYS A 61 14.14 9.11 7.36
C LYS A 61 14.71 10.05 8.42
N GLU A 62 14.90 9.52 9.63
CA GLU A 62 15.61 10.20 10.70
C GLU A 62 16.14 9.18 11.73
N PRO A 63 17.11 9.54 12.57
CA PRO A 63 17.76 8.59 13.48
C PRO A 63 16.83 7.93 14.52
N THR A 64 15.69 8.55 14.82
CA THR A 64 14.75 8.06 15.83
C THR A 64 13.75 7.04 15.28
N LEU A 65 13.67 6.88 13.95
CA LEU A 65 12.83 5.88 13.32
C LEU A 65 13.66 4.63 12.97
N VAL A 66 13.25 3.50 13.55
CA VAL A 66 13.82 2.18 13.28
C VAL A 66 12.82 1.38 12.45
N GLU A 67 13.21 0.96 11.25
CA GLU A 67 12.39 0.12 10.38
C GLU A 67 12.57 -1.37 10.75
N GLU A 68 11.47 -2.06 11.06
CA GLU A 68 11.46 -3.51 11.32
C GLU A 68 10.53 -4.20 10.30
N VAL A 69 11.06 -5.19 9.58
CA VAL A 69 10.30 -5.89 8.54
C VAL A 69 9.54 -7.07 9.14
N VAL A 70 8.21 -6.92 9.25
CA VAL A 70 7.35 -7.96 9.83
C VAL A 70 6.82 -8.98 8.81
N ALA A 71 6.73 -8.59 7.53
CA ALA A 71 6.22 -9.44 6.45
C ALA A 71 6.63 -8.91 5.07
N ARG A 72 6.48 -9.75 4.04
CA ARG A 72 6.52 -9.37 2.63
C ARG A 72 5.23 -9.84 1.96
N ASP A 73 4.54 -8.95 1.26
CA ASP A 73 3.32 -9.24 0.51
C ASP A 73 3.46 -8.87 -0.98
N GLY A 74 2.42 -9.16 -1.75
CA GLY A 74 2.36 -8.87 -3.18
C GLY A 74 1.22 -7.91 -3.52
N ILE A 75 1.44 -7.06 -4.53
CA ILE A 75 0.41 -6.21 -5.10
C ILE A 75 -0.10 -6.85 -6.39
N ALA A 76 -1.41 -7.06 -6.48
CA ALA A 76 -2.06 -7.56 -7.69
C ALA A 76 -2.83 -6.44 -8.39
N VAL A 77 -2.72 -6.39 -9.72
CA VAL A 77 -3.59 -5.55 -10.56
C VAL A 77 -4.85 -6.35 -10.86
N VAL A 78 -6.00 -5.77 -10.56
CA VAL A 78 -7.31 -6.40 -10.81
C VAL A 78 -8.09 -5.56 -11.80
N VAL A 79 -8.91 -6.23 -12.61
CA VAL A 79 -9.83 -5.62 -13.58
C VAL A 79 -11.26 -6.03 -13.26
N ASN A 80 -12.23 -5.37 -13.89
CA ASN A 80 -13.64 -5.78 -13.79
C ASN A 80 -13.79 -7.25 -14.27
N PRO A 81 -14.55 -8.12 -13.56
CA PRO A 81 -14.74 -9.52 -13.96
C PRO A 81 -15.33 -9.76 -15.36
N GLN A 82 -15.98 -8.74 -15.93
CA GLN A 82 -16.50 -8.78 -17.30
C GLN A 82 -15.42 -8.54 -18.37
N ASN A 83 -14.26 -8.00 -17.99
CA ASN A 83 -13.12 -7.85 -18.90
C ASN A 83 -12.56 -9.24 -19.25
N LYS A 84 -12.49 -9.55 -20.55
CA LYS A 84 -12.12 -10.87 -21.07
C LYS A 84 -10.63 -11.02 -21.34
N LEU A 85 -9.82 -10.00 -21.08
CA LEU A 85 -8.37 -10.09 -21.21
C LEU A 85 -7.81 -11.20 -20.32
N ALA A 86 -6.95 -12.05 -20.90
CA ALA A 86 -6.28 -13.12 -20.18
C ALA A 86 -5.18 -12.60 -19.23
N GLY A 87 -4.67 -11.39 -19.48
CA GLY A 87 -3.65 -10.74 -18.67
C GLY A 87 -3.15 -9.44 -19.30
N LEU A 88 -2.29 -8.75 -18.57
CA LEU A 88 -1.57 -7.56 -19.01
C LEU A 88 -0.10 -7.72 -18.66
N THR A 89 0.78 -7.18 -19.52
CA THR A 89 2.20 -7.04 -19.15
C THR A 89 2.40 -5.85 -18.22
N ALA A 90 3.54 -5.80 -17.52
CA ALA A 90 3.87 -4.67 -16.66
C ALA A 90 3.93 -3.36 -17.46
N GLU A 91 4.45 -3.40 -18.68
CA GLU A 91 4.55 -2.24 -19.56
C GLU A 91 3.18 -1.71 -19.96
N GLN A 92 2.22 -2.61 -20.24
CA GLN A 92 0.84 -2.22 -20.54
C GLN A 92 0.16 -1.58 -19.33
N VAL A 93 0.37 -2.14 -18.12
CA VAL A 93 -0.13 -1.52 -16.89
C VAL A 93 0.48 -0.12 -16.71
N THR A 94 1.79 0.02 -16.90
CA THR A 94 2.46 1.32 -16.81
C THR A 94 1.90 2.33 -17.82
N ALA A 95 1.72 1.94 -19.08
CA ALA A 95 1.15 2.80 -20.12
C ALA A 95 -0.29 3.24 -19.78
N ILE A 96 -1.10 2.34 -19.21
CA ILE A 96 -2.46 2.65 -18.73
C ILE A 96 -2.41 3.71 -17.63
N TYR A 97 -1.57 3.52 -16.60
CA TYR A 97 -1.49 4.45 -15.47
C TYR A 97 -0.80 5.79 -15.82
N LYS A 98 -0.04 5.85 -16.93
CA LYS A 98 0.47 7.09 -17.52
C LYS A 98 -0.52 7.78 -18.46
N GLY A 99 -1.63 7.13 -18.81
CA GLY A 99 -2.62 7.63 -19.76
C GLY A 99 -2.20 7.52 -21.23
N GLU A 100 -1.12 6.81 -21.53
CA GLU A 100 -0.65 6.52 -22.88
C GLU A 100 -1.58 5.51 -23.58
N VAL A 101 -2.18 4.61 -22.80
CA VAL A 101 -3.22 3.67 -23.22
C VAL A 101 -4.51 4.03 -22.49
N SER A 102 -5.59 4.21 -23.24
CA SER A 102 -6.88 4.67 -22.69
C SER A 102 -8.08 3.81 -23.10
N ASN A 103 -7.86 2.81 -23.96
CA ASN A 103 -8.89 1.87 -24.42
C ASN A 103 -8.37 0.43 -24.37
N TRP A 104 -9.24 -0.49 -23.94
CA TRP A 104 -8.90 -1.91 -23.81
C TRP A 104 -8.47 -2.56 -25.14
N LYS A 105 -8.95 -2.07 -26.29
CA LYS A 105 -8.53 -2.59 -27.61
C LYS A 105 -7.04 -2.43 -27.90
N GLU A 106 -6.40 -1.42 -27.31
CA GLU A 106 -4.97 -1.14 -27.50
C GLU A 106 -4.08 -2.21 -26.85
N VAL A 107 -4.65 -3.01 -25.94
CA VAL A 107 -3.97 -4.10 -25.24
C VAL A 107 -4.61 -5.47 -25.53
N GLY A 108 -5.43 -5.56 -26.59
CA GLY A 108 -6.04 -6.81 -27.05
C GLY A 108 -7.41 -7.14 -26.43
N GLY A 109 -8.07 -6.16 -25.81
CA GLY A 109 -9.42 -6.29 -25.25
C GLY A 109 -10.52 -5.76 -26.18
N GLU A 110 -11.71 -5.56 -25.61
CA GLU A 110 -12.85 -4.96 -26.33
C GLU A 110 -12.65 -3.47 -26.60
N ASP A 111 -13.35 -2.90 -27.59
CA ASP A 111 -13.35 -1.45 -27.82
C ASP A 111 -14.16 -0.71 -26.75
N LYS A 112 -13.52 -0.51 -25.58
CA LYS A 112 -14.10 0.12 -24.40
C LYS A 112 -13.07 0.99 -23.70
N PRO A 113 -13.47 2.16 -23.17
CA PRO A 113 -12.56 3.03 -22.42
C PRO A 113 -12.05 2.36 -21.14
N ILE A 114 -10.83 2.71 -20.76
CA ILE A 114 -10.21 2.31 -19.49
C ILE A 114 -10.48 3.38 -18.45
N VAL A 115 -10.94 2.96 -17.28
CA VAL A 115 -11.03 3.80 -16.09
C VAL A 115 -10.00 3.28 -15.08
N ALA A 116 -8.87 3.97 -14.98
CA ALA A 116 -7.84 3.63 -14.00
C ALA A 116 -8.30 4.08 -12.60
N ILE A 117 -8.28 3.16 -11.64
CA ILE A 117 -8.64 3.41 -10.25
C ILE A 117 -7.35 3.43 -9.42
N THR A 118 -7.17 4.47 -8.60
CA THR A 118 -6.02 4.60 -7.70
C THR A 118 -6.48 4.91 -6.28
N ARG A 119 -5.54 4.83 -5.34
CA ARG A 119 -5.75 5.16 -3.93
C ARG A 119 -5.33 6.60 -3.63
N ASP A 120 -5.69 7.07 -2.44
CA ASP A 120 -5.22 8.34 -1.90
C ASP A 120 -3.69 8.41 -1.80
N THR A 121 -3.12 9.63 -1.70
CA THR A 121 -1.66 9.85 -1.66
C THR A 121 -1.00 9.41 -0.35
N ALA A 122 -1.76 9.16 0.71
CA ALA A 122 -1.23 8.66 1.99
C ALA A 122 -1.03 7.13 1.98
N SER A 123 -1.65 6.43 1.03
CA SER A 123 -1.55 4.99 0.82
C SER A 123 -0.11 4.51 0.57
N GLY A 124 0.36 3.58 1.39
CA GLY A 124 1.62 2.89 1.18
C GLY A 124 1.59 1.97 -0.03
N THR A 125 0.49 1.22 -0.22
CA THR A 125 0.30 0.34 -1.39
C THR A 125 0.38 1.12 -2.70
N ARG A 126 -0.21 2.32 -2.77
CA ARG A 126 -0.04 3.20 -3.92
C ARG A 126 1.42 3.59 -4.12
N GLY A 127 2.08 4.06 -3.06
CA GLY A 127 3.49 4.46 -3.13
C GLY A 127 4.38 3.32 -3.62
N ALA A 128 4.20 2.11 -3.06
CA ALA A 128 4.92 0.91 -3.48
C ALA A 128 4.62 0.55 -4.93
N PHE A 129 3.36 0.59 -5.36
CA PHE A 129 2.98 0.34 -6.76
C PHE A 129 3.63 1.34 -7.73
N GLU A 130 3.61 2.64 -7.39
CA GLU A 130 4.25 3.69 -8.20
C GLU A 130 5.77 3.48 -8.32
N ASP A 131 6.42 3.02 -7.25
CA ASP A 131 7.85 2.74 -7.24
C ASP A 131 8.19 1.47 -8.06
N ILE A 132 7.44 0.38 -7.86
CA ILE A 132 7.62 -0.90 -8.58
C ILE A 132 7.40 -0.72 -10.08
N MET A 133 6.39 0.05 -10.47
CA MET A 133 6.00 0.27 -11.87
C MET A 133 6.69 1.49 -12.51
N ALA A 134 7.57 2.18 -11.76
CA ALA A 134 8.29 3.38 -12.18
C ALA A 134 7.37 4.48 -12.76
N LEU A 135 6.27 4.78 -12.05
CA LEU A 135 5.25 5.75 -12.47
C LEU A 135 5.58 7.19 -12.10
N LYS A 136 6.47 7.41 -11.13
CA LYS A 136 6.88 8.76 -10.74
C LYS A 136 7.72 9.36 -11.86
N MET A 137 7.34 10.57 -12.31
CA MET A 137 8.21 11.35 -13.19
C MET A 137 9.49 11.69 -12.41
N LYS A 138 10.63 11.50 -13.07
CA LYS A 138 11.94 11.93 -12.55
C LYS A 138 12.04 13.45 -12.52
#